data_AF-A0A8T4PWZ9-F1
#
_entry.id   AF-A0A8T4PWZ9-F1
#
_cell.length_a   1.000
_cell.length_b   1.000
_cell.length_c   1.000
_cell.angle_alpha   90.00
_cell.angle_beta   90.00
_cell.angle_gamma   90.00
#
_symmetry.space_group_name_H-M   'P 1'
#
loop_
_entity.id
_entity.type
_entity.pdbx_description
1 polymer ?
#
loop_
_entity_poly.entity_id
_entity_poly.type
_entity_poly.pdbx_seq_one_letter_code
_entity_poly.pdbx_strand_id
1 'polypeptide(L)'
;MLISVTGTPGTGKTKLAKLLSRRLGIAYVDLNHLVKKYQLHDGFDRRKKSYIVDPPKMVRFLKKKGFLSEAGVLDSHLSHEIPPHSIDICIVTTCELKELARRLKKRGYSKKKVRENLDAEIFQVCAFEAKEKGHRVLKVDTTQGIKIDAVLRKL
;
A
#
# COMPACT_ATOMS: atom_id res chain seq x y z
N MET A 1 -4.06 7.43 -15.66
CA MET A 1 -4.70 7.07 -14.37
C MET A 1 -3.76 6.21 -13.55
N LEU A 2 -3.12 6.75 -12.52
CA LEU A 2 -2.25 6.05 -11.58
C LEU A 2 -2.89 6.08 -10.19
N ILE A 3 -3.18 4.88 -9.67
CA ILE A 3 -3.82 4.68 -8.37
C ILE A 3 -2.78 4.14 -7.40
N SER A 4 -2.64 4.78 -6.24
CA SER A 4 -1.86 4.24 -5.12
C SER A 4 -2.77 3.45 -4.19
N VAL A 5 -2.37 2.24 -3.77
CA VAL A 5 -3.10 1.43 -2.77
C VAL A 5 -2.18 1.16 -1.59
N THR A 6 -2.37 1.95 -0.54
CA THR A 6 -1.61 1.91 0.72
C THR A 6 -2.48 1.43 1.90
N GLY A 7 -1.89 1.35 3.09
CA GLY A 7 -2.53 0.92 4.32
C GLY A 7 -1.63 -0.02 5.11
N THR A 8 -2.02 -0.28 6.36
CA THR A 8 -1.28 -1.16 7.26
C THR A 8 -1.12 -2.58 6.66
N PRO A 9 0.02 -3.26 6.83
CA PRO A 9 0.13 -4.67 6.45
C PRO A 9 -1.03 -5.51 7.00
N GLY A 10 -1.68 -6.31 6.14
CA GLY A 10 -2.83 -7.14 6.51
C GLY A 10 -4.21 -6.55 6.20
N THR A 11 -4.31 -5.25 5.89
CA THR A 11 -5.59 -4.58 5.59
C THR A 11 -6.12 -4.80 4.17
N GLY A 12 -5.51 -5.67 3.36
CA GLY A 12 -6.09 -6.10 2.08
C GLY A 12 -5.64 -5.36 0.82
N LYS A 13 -4.68 -4.43 0.89
CA LYS A 13 -4.05 -3.72 -0.25
C LYS A 13 -3.92 -4.54 -1.52
N THR A 14 -3.13 -5.62 -1.49
CA THR A 14 -2.85 -6.47 -2.64
C THR A 14 -4.10 -7.07 -3.28
N LYS A 15 -5.10 -7.44 -2.47
CA LYS A 15 -6.36 -7.98 -2.99
C LYS A 15 -7.13 -6.86 -3.71
N LEU A 16 -7.21 -5.67 -3.12
CA LEU A 16 -7.88 -4.52 -3.73
C LEU A 16 -7.16 -4.07 -5.01
N ALA A 17 -5.83 -3.93 -4.96
CA ALA A 17 -5.04 -3.48 -6.08
C ALA A 17 -5.18 -4.38 -7.31
N LYS A 18 -5.14 -5.71 -7.11
CA LYS A 18 -5.38 -6.69 -8.19
C LYS A 18 -6.81 -6.63 -8.72
N LEU A 19 -7.81 -6.43 -7.86
CA LEU A 19 -9.20 -6.28 -8.30
C LEU A 19 -9.40 -5.00 -9.12
N LEU A 20 -8.81 -3.88 -8.69
CA LEU A 20 -8.85 -2.61 -9.41
C LEU A 20 -8.18 -2.72 -10.78
N SER A 21 -6.95 -3.26 -10.83
CA SER A 21 -6.22 -3.48 -12.08
C SER A 21 -7.07 -4.31 -13.07
N ARG A 22 -7.66 -5.42 -12.62
CA ARG A 22 -8.53 -6.26 -13.46
C ARG A 22 -9.80 -5.56 -13.93
N ARG A 23 -10.47 -4.81 -13.06
CA ARG A 23 -11.74 -4.14 -13.39
C ARG A 23 -11.55 -2.91 -14.27
N LEU A 24 -10.41 -2.22 -14.15
CA LEU A 24 -10.08 -1.03 -14.94
C LEU A 24 -9.28 -1.35 -16.21
N GLY A 25 -8.76 -2.57 -16.35
CA GLY A 25 -7.91 -2.94 -17.49
C GLY A 25 -6.54 -2.25 -17.50
N ILE A 26 -6.02 -1.85 -16.33
CA ILE A 26 -4.73 -1.14 -16.18
C ILE A 26 -3.70 -2.02 -15.45
N ALA A 27 -2.41 -1.68 -15.56
CA ALA A 27 -1.33 -2.50 -15.02
C ALA A 27 -1.38 -2.64 -13.49
N TYR A 28 -1.03 -3.82 -12.96
CA TYR A 28 -0.77 -4.03 -11.53
C TYR A 28 0.73 -3.96 -11.27
N VAL A 29 1.15 -3.14 -10.31
CA VAL A 29 2.56 -2.96 -9.96
C VAL A 29 2.78 -3.22 -8.48
N ASP A 30 3.46 -4.32 -8.16
CA ASP A 30 3.90 -4.61 -6.78
C ASP A 30 5.21 -3.88 -6.49
N LEU A 31 5.13 -2.76 -5.76
CA LEU A 31 6.32 -1.97 -5.43
C LEU A 31 7.28 -2.72 -4.50
N ASN A 32 6.80 -3.63 -3.64
CA ASN A 32 7.70 -4.41 -2.79
C ASN A 32 8.54 -5.37 -3.63
N HIS A 33 7.93 -5.97 -4.67
CA HIS A 33 8.65 -6.79 -5.64
C HIS A 33 9.68 -5.95 -6.42
N LEU A 34 9.32 -4.74 -6.87
CA LEU A 34 10.27 -3.86 -7.55
C LEU A 34 11.45 -3.45 -6.65
N VAL A 35 11.17 -3.11 -5.39
CA VAL A 35 12.20 -2.78 -4.39
C VAL A 35 13.18 -3.94 -4.22
N LYS A 36 12.68 -5.18 -4.11
CA LYS A 36 13.53 -6.37 -3.99
C LYS A 36 14.29 -6.67 -5.28
N LYS A 37 13.61 -6.64 -6.42
CA LYS A 37 14.18 -6.99 -7.75
C LYS A 37 15.30 -6.05 -8.14
N TYR A 38 15.17 -4.76 -7.86
CA TYR A 38 16.14 -3.74 -8.23
C TYR A 38 17.01 -3.26 -7.06
N GLN A 39 16.99 -3.98 -5.92
CA GLN A 39 17.79 -3.68 -4.73
C GLN A 39 17.66 -2.21 -4.28
N LEU A 40 16.42 -1.68 -4.30
CA LEU A 40 16.12 -0.30 -3.88
C LEU A 40 15.98 -0.21 -2.35
N HIS A 41 16.91 -0.83 -1.64
CA HIS A 41 16.93 -0.89 -0.19
C HIS A 41 18.37 -0.79 0.31
N ASP A 42 18.57 -0.19 1.48
CA ASP A 42 19.91 -0.03 2.09
C ASP A 42 20.20 -1.15 3.10
N GLY A 43 19.31 -2.14 3.21
CA GLY A 43 19.50 -3.33 4.02
C GLY A 43 18.18 -4.03 4.36
N PHE A 44 18.29 -5.10 5.14
CA PHE A 44 17.14 -5.82 5.70
C PHE A 44 17.17 -5.76 7.22
N ASP A 45 16.16 -5.15 7.81
CA ASP A 45 15.97 -5.17 9.26
C ASP A 45 15.47 -6.57 9.67
N ARG A 46 16.37 -7.38 10.24
CA ARG A 46 16.05 -8.74 10.71
C ARG A 46 15.05 -8.74 11.87
N ARG A 47 15.03 -7.69 12.70
CA ARG A 47 14.10 -7.57 13.83
C ARG A 47 12.68 -7.30 13.33
N LYS A 48 12.52 -6.36 12.40
CA LYS A 48 11.24 -5.99 11.79
C LYS A 48 10.82 -6.93 10.65
N LYS A 49 11.75 -7.75 10.14
CA LYS A 49 11.58 -8.59 8.94
C LYS A 49 11.06 -7.75 7.76
N SER A 50 11.77 -6.67 7.44
CA SER A 50 11.42 -5.72 6.37
C SER A 50 12.67 -5.08 5.76
N TYR A 51 12.59 -4.70 4.49
CA TYR A 51 13.64 -3.92 3.84
C TYR A 51 13.62 -2.47 4.33
N ILE A 52 14.81 -1.88 4.49
CA ILE A 52 14.99 -0.46 4.76
C ILE A 52 15.05 0.23 3.41
N VAL A 53 14.01 1.00 3.07
CA VAL A 53 13.86 1.63 1.76
C VAL A 53 14.04 3.13 1.91
N ASP A 54 14.87 3.74 1.07
CA ASP A 54 14.95 5.19 0.85
C ASP A 54 13.83 5.59 -0.13
N PRO A 55 12.78 6.30 0.33
CA PRO A 55 11.66 6.66 -0.55
C PRO A 55 12.06 7.59 -1.71
N PRO A 56 12.84 8.67 -1.52
CA PRO A 56 13.38 9.46 -2.63
C PRO A 56 14.10 8.66 -3.71
N LYS A 57 14.96 7.70 -3.33
CA LYS A 57 15.68 6.81 -4.26
C LYS A 57 14.72 5.91 -5.03
N MET A 58 13.74 5.32 -4.33
CA MET A 58 12.68 4.51 -4.94
C MET A 58 11.89 5.33 -5.97
N VAL A 59 11.41 6.52 -5.61
CA VAL A 59 10.63 7.40 -6.51
C VAL A 59 11.42 7.76 -7.75
N ARG A 60 12.69 8.17 -7.59
CA ARG A 60 13.57 8.52 -8.73
C ARG A 60 13.75 7.34 -9.69
N PHE A 61 13.93 6.13 -9.15
CA PHE A 61 14.04 4.92 -9.96
C PHE A 61 12.75 4.61 -10.72
N LEU A 62 11.60 4.66 -10.04
CA LEU A 62 10.29 4.37 -10.64
C LEU A 62 9.98 5.36 -11.77
N LYS A 63 10.28 6.65 -11.58
CA LYS A 63 10.16 7.68 -12.61
C LYS A 63 11.06 7.39 -13.82
N LYS A 64 12.34 7.06 -13.59
CA LYS A 64 13.30 6.75 -14.67
C LYS A 64 12.88 5.51 -15.48
N LYS A 65 12.22 4.55 -14.86
CA LYS A 65 11.74 3.32 -15.51
C LYS A 65 10.35 3.45 -16.14
N GLY A 66 9.70 4.62 -16.07
CA GLY A 66 8.38 4.85 -16.67
C GLY A 66 7.20 4.32 -15.87
N PHE A 67 7.41 3.72 -14.68
CA PHE A 67 6.33 3.16 -13.86
C PHE A 67 5.32 4.21 -13.35
N LEU A 68 5.71 5.50 -13.37
CA LEU A 68 4.86 6.62 -12.97
C LEU A 68 4.24 7.36 -14.17
N SER A 69 4.54 6.94 -15.40
CA SER A 69 4.09 7.58 -16.63
C SER A 69 2.92 6.86 -17.30
N GLU A 70 2.68 5.60 -16.92
CA GLU A 70 1.61 4.76 -17.47
C GLU A 70 0.45 4.61 -16.49
N ALA A 71 -0.71 4.21 -17.01
CA ALA A 71 -1.85 3.89 -16.15
C ALA A 71 -1.59 2.60 -15.36
N GLY A 72 -1.85 2.62 -14.05
CA GLY A 72 -1.58 1.47 -13.21
C GLY A 72 -2.10 1.58 -11.78
N VAL A 73 -2.00 0.46 -11.06
CA VAL A 73 -2.33 0.36 -9.64
C VAL A 73 -1.07 -0.07 -8.89
N LEU A 74 -0.53 0.86 -8.09
CA LEU A 74 0.66 0.67 -7.27
C LEU A 74 0.27 0.04 -5.93
N ASP A 75 0.77 -1.15 -5.62
CA ASP A 75 0.52 -1.89 -4.39
C ASP A 75 1.75 -1.89 -3.48
N SER A 76 1.68 -1.12 -2.39
CA SER A 76 2.58 -1.27 -1.25
C SER A 76 2.11 -0.42 -0.07
N HIS A 77 2.55 -0.77 1.13
CA HIS A 77 2.47 0.12 2.29
C HIS A 77 3.28 1.41 2.11
N LEU A 78 4.21 1.46 1.13
CA LEU A 78 5.01 2.63 0.77
C LEU A 78 4.47 3.35 -0.47
N SER A 79 3.36 2.92 -1.07
CA SER A 79 2.89 3.53 -2.32
C SER A 79 2.42 4.98 -2.14
N HIS A 80 2.15 5.41 -0.90
CA HIS A 80 1.83 6.79 -0.57
C HIS A 80 3.07 7.70 -0.55
N GLU A 81 4.29 7.14 -0.62
CA GLU A 81 5.54 7.89 -0.80
C GLU A 81 5.71 8.43 -2.22
N ILE A 82 4.93 7.95 -3.20
CA ILE A 82 4.92 8.52 -4.54
C ILE A 82 4.38 9.95 -4.46
N PRO A 83 5.00 10.93 -5.14
CA PRO A 83 4.54 12.31 -5.09
C PRO A 83 3.07 12.45 -5.54
N PRO A 84 2.24 13.25 -4.83
CA PRO A 84 0.82 13.39 -5.14
C PRO A 84 0.52 13.84 -6.58
N HIS A 85 1.38 14.68 -7.16
CA HIS A 85 1.23 15.13 -8.55
C HIS A 85 1.34 13.99 -9.58
N SER A 86 1.86 12.82 -9.19
CA SER A 86 1.91 11.62 -10.05
C SER A 86 0.74 10.66 -9.78
N ILE A 87 -0.08 10.88 -8.75
CA ILE A 87 -1.14 9.97 -8.30
C ILE A 87 -2.49 10.64 -8.42
N ASP A 88 -3.41 10.06 -9.20
CA ASP A 88 -4.76 10.59 -9.34
C ASP A 88 -5.60 10.39 -8.07
N ILE A 89 -5.40 9.25 -7.40
CA ILE A 89 -6.07 8.92 -6.14
C ILE A 89 -5.24 7.94 -5.30
N CYS A 90 -5.16 8.22 -4.00
CA CYS A 90 -4.51 7.36 -3.02
C CYS A 90 -5.56 6.64 -2.18
N ILE A 91 -5.68 5.33 -2.38
CA ILE A 91 -6.61 4.48 -1.65
C ILE A 91 -5.91 3.91 -0.41
N VAL A 92 -6.45 4.19 0.76
CA VAL A 92 -5.94 3.66 2.04
C VAL A 92 -6.87 2.54 2.50
N THR A 93 -6.40 1.30 2.48
CA THR A 93 -7.18 0.17 2.99
C THR A 93 -7.10 0.10 4.51
N THR A 94 -8.26 0.01 5.15
CA THR A 94 -8.40 -0.16 6.61
C THR A 94 -9.02 -1.52 6.95
N CYS A 95 -8.91 -1.92 8.21
CA CYS A 95 -9.51 -3.15 8.71
C CYS A 95 -9.76 -3.06 10.21
N GLU A 96 -10.89 -3.59 10.69
CA GLU A 96 -11.17 -3.73 12.11
C GLU A 96 -10.05 -4.51 12.81
N LEU A 97 -9.64 -4.06 14.00
CA LEU A 97 -8.47 -4.57 14.72
C LEU A 97 -8.54 -6.07 15.01
N LYS A 98 -9.72 -6.59 15.36
CA LYS A 98 -9.91 -8.02 15.63
C LYS A 98 -9.62 -8.86 14.39
N GLU A 99 -10.16 -8.44 13.25
CA GLU A 99 -9.95 -9.12 11.97
C GLU A 99 -8.52 -8.94 11.46
N LEU A 100 -7.94 -7.74 11.62
CA LEU A 100 -6.54 -7.48 11.26
C LEU A 100 -5.59 -8.36 12.07
N ALA A 101 -5.80 -8.48 13.38
CA ALA A 101 -5.01 -9.36 14.26
C ALA A 101 -5.08 -10.82 13.80
N ARG A 102 -6.27 -11.30 13.43
CA ARG A 102 -6.48 -12.66 12.91
C ARG A 102 -5.72 -12.86 11.59
N ARG A 103 -5.81 -11.92 10.64
CA ARG A 103 -5.11 -11.96 9.35
C ARG A 103 -3.59 -11.97 9.53
N LEU A 104 -3.07 -11.15 10.43
CA LEU A 104 -1.63 -11.06 10.71
C LEU A 104 -1.09 -12.33 11.40
N LYS A 105 -1.82 -12.88 12.38
CA LYS A 105 -1.48 -14.16 13.01
C LYS A 105 -1.44 -15.31 12.00
N LYS A 106 -2.43 -15.39 11.10
CA LYS A 106 -2.48 -16.39 10.02
C LYS A 106 -1.29 -16.29 9.06
N ARG A 107 -0.66 -15.12 8.93
CA ARG A 107 0.58 -14.92 8.15
C ARG A 107 1.86 -15.36 8.90
N GLY A 108 1.74 -15.88 10.12
CA GLY A 108 2.88 -16.31 10.94
C GLY A 108 3.67 -15.15 11.56
N TYR A 109 3.06 -13.97 11.71
CA TYR A 109 3.73 -12.85 12.38
C TYR A 109 3.85 -13.11 13.88
N SER A 110 4.97 -12.69 14.48
CA SER A 110 5.18 -12.77 15.93
C SER A 110 4.18 -11.88 16.67
N LYS A 111 3.88 -12.19 17.94
CA LYS A 111 2.98 -11.36 18.78
C LYS A 111 3.40 -9.89 18.79
N LYS A 112 4.71 -9.62 18.88
CA LYS A 112 5.28 -8.26 18.81
C LYS A 112 4.95 -7.57 17.48
N LYS A 113 5.22 -8.22 16.34
CA LYS A 113 4.95 -7.66 15.01
C LYS A 113 3.45 -7.46 14.76
N VAL A 114 2.60 -8.36 15.28
CA VAL A 114 1.14 -8.18 15.24
C VAL A 114 0.75 -6.91 16.00
N ARG A 115 1.23 -6.73 17.24
CA ARG A 115 0.95 -5.54 18.05
C ARG A 115 1.39 -4.25 17.35
N GLU A 116 2.61 -4.21 16.84
CA GLU A 116 3.14 -3.04 16.09
C GLU A 116 2.24 -2.64 14.91
N ASN A 117 1.72 -3.62 14.15
CA ASN A 117 0.81 -3.34 13.04
C ASN A 117 -0.59 -2.94 13.53
N LEU A 118 -1.08 -3.50 14.63
CA LEU A 118 -2.35 -3.05 15.22
C LEU A 118 -2.24 -1.60 15.72
N ASP A 119 -1.13 -1.24 16.37
CA ASP A 119 -0.87 0.13 16.82
C ASP A 119 -0.84 1.07 15.61
N ALA A 120 -0.15 0.71 14.52
CA ALA A 120 -0.14 1.50 13.29
C ALA A 120 -1.54 1.70 12.68
N GLU A 121 -2.41 0.69 12.75
CA GLU A 121 -3.81 0.81 12.31
C GLU A 121 -4.64 1.67 13.27
N ILE A 122 -4.45 1.55 14.59
CA ILE A 122 -5.12 2.39 15.61
C ILE A 122 -4.80 3.86 15.36
N PHE A 123 -3.52 4.18 15.16
CA PHE A 123 -3.06 5.54 14.88
C PHE A 123 -3.28 5.97 13.43
N GLN A 124 -3.85 5.11 12.58
CA GLN A 124 -4.15 5.40 11.18
C GLN A 124 -2.95 5.95 10.42
N VAL A 125 -1.75 5.43 10.71
CA VAL A 125 -0.45 5.97 10.24
C VAL A 125 -0.45 6.20 8.73
N CYS A 126 -0.77 5.17 7.94
CA CYS A 126 -0.78 5.30 6.47
C CYS A 126 -1.81 6.30 5.94
N ALA A 127 -2.93 6.51 6.65
CA ALA A 127 -3.92 7.50 6.24
C ALA A 127 -3.46 8.92 6.54
N PHE A 128 -2.79 9.10 7.69
CA PHE A 128 -2.21 10.37 8.10
C PHE A 128 -1.06 10.76 7.16
N GLU A 129 -0.09 9.87 6.94
CA GLU A 129 1.04 10.10 6.03
C GLU A 129 0.58 10.43 4.61
N ALA A 130 -0.43 9.72 4.09
CA ALA A 130 -0.97 10.01 2.76
C ALA A 130 -1.62 11.41 2.69
N LYS A 131 -2.34 11.83 3.73
CA LYS A 131 -2.95 13.17 3.79
C LYS A 131 -1.90 14.27 3.95
N GLU A 132 -0.93 14.09 4.84
CA GLU A 132 0.14 15.07 5.07
C GLU A 132 0.96 15.34 3.80
N LYS A 133 1.20 14.29 2.99
CA LYS A 133 1.86 14.45 1.69
C LYS A 133 1.01 15.20 0.67
N GLY A 134 -0.29 15.39 0.90
CA GLY A 134 -1.19 16.11 -0.01
C GLY A 134 -1.93 15.22 -1.01
N HIS A 135 -2.06 13.91 -0.76
CA HIS A 135 -2.83 13.03 -1.64
C HIS A 135 -4.33 13.26 -1.54
N ARG A 136 -5.05 13.08 -2.65
CA ARG A 136 -6.50 12.84 -2.63
C ARG A 136 -6.76 11.43 -2.06
N VAL A 137 -7.15 11.36 -0.80
CA VAL A 137 -7.27 10.09 -0.06
C VAL A 137 -8.69 9.53 -0.11
N LEU A 138 -8.83 8.25 -0.51
CA LEU A 138 -10.04 7.46 -0.37
C LEU A 138 -9.80 6.30 0.62
N LYS A 139 -10.49 6.30 1.77
CA LYS A 139 -10.44 5.17 2.71
C LYS A 139 -11.37 4.05 2.26
N VAL A 140 -10.89 2.81 2.31
CA VAL A 140 -11.66 1.61 1.98
C VAL A 140 -11.54 0.58 3.09
N ASP A 141 -12.63 0.34 3.81
CA ASP A 141 -12.71 -0.74 4.79
C ASP A 141 -12.81 -2.10 4.08
N THR A 142 -11.93 -3.03 4.43
CA THR A 142 -11.89 -4.39 3.88
C THR A 142 -12.26 -5.48 4.89
N THR A 143 -12.77 -5.10 6.07
CA THR A 143 -13.06 -6.02 7.18
C THR A 143 -13.91 -7.21 6.72
N GLN A 144 -15.02 -6.92 6.05
CA GLN A 144 -15.96 -7.92 5.54
C GLN A 144 -15.71 -8.31 4.07
N GLY A 145 -14.52 -8.01 3.54
CA GLY A 145 -14.19 -8.19 2.12
C GLY A 145 -14.26 -6.88 1.32
N ILE A 146 -14.10 -6.99 0.00
CA ILE A 146 -13.96 -5.83 -0.89
C ILE A 146 -15.18 -5.75 -1.80
N LYS A 147 -15.97 -4.70 -1.63
CA LYS A 147 -17.09 -4.36 -2.51
C LYS A 147 -16.56 -3.50 -3.66
N ILE A 148 -15.97 -4.14 -4.67
CA ILE A 148 -15.21 -3.45 -5.72
C ILE A 148 -16.05 -2.41 -6.48
N ASP A 149 -17.32 -2.69 -6.78
CA ASP A 149 -18.19 -1.75 -7.51
C ASP A 149 -18.45 -0.46 -6.71
N ALA A 150 -18.50 -0.56 -5.39
CA ALA A 150 -18.63 0.62 -4.52
C ALA A 150 -17.34 1.45 -4.45
N VAL A 151 -16.17 0.81 -4.62
CA VAL A 151 -14.88 1.53 -4.73
C VAL A 151 -14.80 2.23 -6.08
N LEU A 152 -15.15 1.56 -7.17
CA LEU A 152 -15.10 2.11 -8.53
C LEU A 152 -15.99 3.35 -8.69
N ARG A 153 -17.16 3.40 -8.06
CA ARG A 153 -18.04 4.59 -8.05
C ARG A 153 -17.45 5.84 -7.38
N LYS A 154 -16.36 5.69 -6.61
CA LYS A 154 -15.71 6.77 -5.87
C LYS A 154 -14.37 7.22 -6.47
N LEU A 155 -13.89 6.53 -7.50
CA LEU A 155 -12.70 6.93 -8.25
C LEU A 155 -13.08 8.11 -9.16
#